data_AF-A0A960LRZ5-F1
#
_entry.id   AF-A0A960LRZ5-F1
#
_cell.length_a   1.000
_cell.length_b   1.000
_cell.length_c   1.000
_cell.angle_alpha   90.00
_cell.angle_beta   90.00
_cell.angle_gamma   90.00
#
_symmetry.space_group_name_H-M   'P 1'
#
loop_
_entity.id
_entity.type
_entity.pdbx_description
1 polymer ?
#
loop_
_entity_poly.entity_id
_entity_poly.type
_entity_poly.pdbx_seq_one_letter_code
_entity_poly.pdbx_strand_id
1 'polypeptide(L)'
;MTFFPEPLRPSEGRKEDEEIIVNPIEADKKGGEEPIWELPGGKKGNFYASMIVLLKKFTSLFNRQKREEFSEDALAADIHSLTGLLDRLKELDQSENAHFAQELSNLWHELLQHVQLASKAKMKTKVEISKVKIVLSDIDRYPPNEERKLGFYLAEFAGESWLPMPFMEILRKLHDDYKVNKNSSILEKWTDLLKESVEG
;
A
#
# COMPACT_ATOMS: atom_id res chain seq x y z
N MET A 1 -22.08 -51.15 -39.92
CA MET A 1 -21.00 -51.57 -39.01
C MET A 1 -20.56 -50.35 -38.23
N THR A 2 -20.97 -50.24 -36.97
CA THR A 2 -20.69 -49.11 -36.08
C THR A 2 -19.33 -49.31 -35.40
N PHE A 3 -18.33 -48.52 -35.78
CA PHE A 3 -17.04 -48.44 -35.08
C PHE A 3 -17.18 -47.49 -33.89
N PHE A 4 -17.38 -48.04 -32.70
CA PHE A 4 -17.14 -47.31 -31.45
C PHE A 4 -15.77 -47.75 -30.92
N PRO A 5 -14.82 -46.84 -30.62
CA PRO A 5 -13.61 -47.21 -29.90
C PRO A 5 -13.97 -47.66 -28.48
N GLU A 6 -13.33 -48.73 -28.01
CA GLU A 6 -13.54 -49.28 -26.67
C GLU A 6 -13.30 -48.21 -25.58
N PRO A 7 -14.08 -48.22 -24.48
CA PRO A 7 -13.85 -47.31 -23.37
C PRO A 7 -12.46 -47.57 -22.77
N LEU A 8 -11.73 -46.48 -22.49
CA LEU A 8 -10.42 -46.52 -21.85
C LEU A 8 -10.49 -47.36 -20.57
N ARG A 9 -9.81 -48.51 -20.57
CA ARG A 9 -9.62 -49.28 -19.34
C ARG A 9 -8.76 -48.44 -18.39
N PRO A 10 -9.05 -48.43 -17.07
CA PRO A 10 -8.14 -47.85 -16.10
C PRO A 10 -6.76 -48.49 -16.30
N SER A 11 -5.73 -47.65 -16.44
CA SER A 11 -4.36 -48.12 -16.57
C SER A 11 -4.06 -49.05 -15.39
N GLU A 12 -3.66 -50.29 -15.67
CA GLU A 12 -3.03 -51.14 -14.66
C GLU A 12 -1.83 -50.36 -14.10
N GLY A 13 -1.90 -50.03 -12.82
CA GLY A 13 -0.91 -49.22 -12.12
C GLY A 13 0.49 -49.78 -12.34
N ARG A 14 1.46 -48.88 -12.51
CA ARG A 14 2.87 -49.24 -12.46
C ARG A 14 3.15 -49.94 -11.13
N LYS A 15 3.91 -51.02 -11.19
CA LYS A 15 4.42 -51.80 -10.03
C LYS A 15 5.45 -51.03 -9.18
N GLU A 16 5.41 -49.71 -9.19
CA GLU A 16 6.31 -48.83 -8.43
C GLU A 16 5.57 -48.09 -7.31
N ASP A 17 4.24 -48.25 -7.20
CA ASP A 17 3.42 -47.60 -6.16
C ASP A 17 3.21 -48.48 -4.90
N GLU A 18 3.87 -49.65 -4.81
CA GLU A 18 3.68 -50.61 -3.71
C GLU A 18 4.52 -50.33 -2.44
N GLU A 19 5.32 -49.27 -2.39
CA GLU A 19 6.11 -48.91 -1.19
C GLU A 19 5.69 -47.58 -0.55
N ILE A 20 4.38 -47.35 -0.39
CA ILE A 20 3.92 -46.40 0.63
C ILE A 20 2.85 -47.08 1.47
N ILE A 21 3.32 -47.83 2.47
CA ILE A 21 2.47 -48.34 3.55
C ILE A 21 2.06 -47.13 4.40
N VAL A 22 0.86 -46.60 4.14
CA VAL A 22 0.25 -45.57 4.98
C VAL A 22 -0.34 -46.27 6.20
N ASN A 23 0.33 -46.15 7.35
CA ASN A 23 -0.22 -46.68 8.60
C ASN A 23 -1.49 -45.91 9.01
N PRO A 24 -2.58 -46.60 9.38
CA PRO A 24 -3.78 -45.95 9.91
C PRO A 24 -3.47 -45.22 11.22
N ILE A 25 -4.00 -44.00 11.35
CA ILE A 25 -3.71 -43.03 12.43
C ILE A 25 -4.15 -43.50 13.84
N GLU A 26 -4.79 -44.67 13.97
CA GLU A 26 -5.39 -45.11 15.23
C GLU A 26 -4.50 -45.98 16.14
N ALA A 27 -3.26 -46.26 15.73
CA ALA A 27 -2.37 -47.15 16.50
C ALA A 27 -1.48 -46.46 17.56
N ASP A 28 -1.57 -45.14 17.76
CA ASP A 28 -0.67 -44.41 18.67
C ASP A 28 -1.37 -43.74 19.87
N LYS A 29 -2.50 -44.33 20.30
CA LYS A 29 -3.07 -44.06 21.64
C LYS A 29 -2.47 -45.04 22.64
N LYS A 30 -1.25 -44.78 23.13
CA LYS A 30 -0.84 -45.12 24.50
C LYS A 30 0.55 -44.57 24.85
N GLY A 31 0.53 -43.55 25.70
CA GLY A 31 1.53 -43.36 26.75
C GLY A 31 2.90 -42.85 26.30
N GLY A 32 3.06 -41.53 26.31
CA GLY A 32 4.37 -40.88 26.28
C GLY A 32 4.17 -39.40 26.55
N GLU A 33 4.79 -38.92 27.62
CA GLU A 33 4.76 -37.54 28.10
C GLU A 33 5.03 -36.54 26.96
N GLU A 34 4.31 -35.41 26.98
CA GLU A 34 4.51 -34.32 26.02
C GLU A 34 5.98 -33.88 26.04
N PRO A 35 6.70 -33.91 24.90
CA PRO A 35 7.98 -33.22 24.84
C PRO A 35 7.68 -31.73 24.90
N ILE A 36 7.89 -31.16 26.08
CA ILE A 36 8.12 -29.73 26.25
C ILE A 36 9.29 -29.41 25.33
N TRP A 37 9.00 -28.84 24.17
CA TRP A 37 10.00 -28.20 23.34
C TRP A 37 10.45 -26.95 24.09
N GLU A 38 11.35 -27.14 25.06
CA GLU A 38 12.10 -26.04 25.65
C GLU A 38 12.91 -25.40 24.51
N LEU A 39 12.47 -24.21 24.11
CA LEU A 39 13.26 -23.30 23.29
C LEU A 39 14.64 -23.19 23.93
N PRO A 40 15.75 -23.45 23.20
CA PRO A 40 17.07 -23.21 23.74
C PRO A 40 17.17 -21.72 24.11
N GLY A 41 17.17 -21.47 25.42
CA GLY A 41 17.40 -20.17 26.03
C GLY A 41 18.80 -19.69 25.66
N GLY A 42 18.90 -18.99 24.55
CA GLY A 42 20.12 -18.35 24.07
C GLY A 42 19.77 -17.00 23.47
N LYS A 43 19.97 -15.94 24.27
CA LYS A 43 19.84 -14.49 23.99
C LYS A 43 19.65 -14.13 22.49
N LYS A 44 18.39 -14.11 22.03
CA LYS A 44 17.98 -13.54 20.74
C LYS A 44 17.52 -12.07 20.83
N GLY A 45 17.95 -11.36 21.87
CA GLY A 45 17.85 -9.91 21.91
C GLY A 45 19.15 -9.34 21.37
N ASN A 46 19.22 -9.07 20.06
CA ASN A 46 20.11 -8.05 19.47
C ASN A 46 20.07 -7.99 17.94
N PHE A 47 19.58 -9.01 17.22
CA PHE A 47 19.51 -8.93 15.75
C PHE A 47 18.35 -8.04 15.28
N TYR A 48 17.15 -8.24 15.83
CA TYR A 48 16.02 -7.33 15.56
C TYR A 48 16.28 -5.93 16.13
N ALA A 49 16.94 -5.83 17.29
CA ALA A 49 17.33 -4.54 17.85
C ALA A 49 18.41 -3.85 17.00
N SER A 50 19.40 -4.58 16.48
CA SER A 50 20.41 -4.02 15.57
C SER A 50 19.81 -3.65 14.22
N MET A 51 18.85 -4.41 13.70
CA MET A 51 18.11 -4.08 12.48
C MET A 51 17.20 -2.87 12.68
N ILE A 52 16.52 -2.74 13.82
CA ILE A 52 15.77 -1.54 14.20
C ILE A 52 16.71 -0.35 14.41
N VAL A 53 17.90 -0.55 14.99
CA VAL A 53 18.91 0.52 15.16
C VAL A 53 19.52 0.93 13.82
N LEU A 54 19.71 -0.02 12.89
CA LEU A 54 20.15 0.25 11.53
C LEU A 54 19.07 0.99 10.73
N LEU A 55 17.81 0.56 10.81
CA LEU A 55 16.66 1.27 10.23
C LEU A 55 16.51 2.66 10.86
N LYS A 56 16.64 2.81 12.18
CA LYS A 56 16.66 4.13 12.85
C LYS A 56 17.86 4.98 12.42
N LYS A 57 19.02 4.38 12.17
CA LYS A 57 20.19 5.07 11.62
C LYS A 57 19.99 5.46 10.17
N PHE A 58 19.34 4.63 9.35
CA PHE A 58 18.99 4.96 7.97
C PHE A 58 17.93 6.04 7.91
N THR A 59 16.83 5.93 8.67
CA THR A 59 15.81 6.99 8.74
C THR A 59 16.35 8.26 9.39
N SER A 60 17.28 8.19 10.34
CA SER A 60 17.93 9.39 10.90
C SER A 60 18.99 9.98 9.98
N LEU A 61 19.68 9.20 9.15
CA LEU A 61 20.58 9.73 8.13
C LEU A 61 19.79 10.34 6.97
N PHE A 62 18.68 9.72 6.55
CA PHE A 62 17.73 10.30 5.60
C PHE A 62 17.06 11.56 6.18
N ASN A 63 16.61 11.56 7.44
CA ASN A 63 16.06 12.75 8.13
C ASN A 63 17.11 13.82 8.44
N ARG A 64 18.39 13.45 8.60
CA ARG A 64 19.47 14.40 8.90
C ARG A 64 19.99 15.06 7.63
N GLN A 65 19.90 14.36 6.50
CA GLN A 65 20.21 14.91 5.18
C GLN A 65 19.03 15.70 4.62
N LYS A 66 17.79 15.27 4.91
CA LYS A 66 16.52 15.99 4.69
C LYS A 66 16.08 16.76 5.94
N ARG A 67 17.04 17.37 6.66
CA ARG A 67 16.73 18.52 7.53
C ARG A 67 16.56 19.73 6.63
N GLU A 68 15.71 19.58 5.62
CA GLU A 68 15.26 20.67 4.79
C GLU A 68 14.61 21.66 5.75
N GLU A 69 15.17 22.87 5.78
CA GLU A 69 14.47 24.00 6.35
C GLU A 69 13.09 24.00 5.70
N PHE A 70 12.06 23.80 6.52
CA PHE A 70 10.68 23.80 6.04
C PHE A 70 10.49 25.07 5.21
N SER A 71 10.28 24.88 3.90
CA SER A 71 10.06 25.97 2.96
C SER A 71 8.58 26.03 2.67
N GLU A 72 7.96 27.14 3.02
CA GLU A 72 6.54 27.38 2.75
C GLU A 72 6.24 27.37 1.25
N ASP A 73 7.16 27.91 0.45
CA ASP A 73 7.06 27.91 -1.01
C ASP A 73 7.12 26.49 -1.57
N ALA A 74 7.92 25.60 -0.96
CA ALA A 74 7.97 24.19 -1.33
C ALA A 74 6.65 23.48 -0.99
N LEU A 75 6.08 23.71 0.19
CA LEU A 75 4.78 23.16 0.57
C LEU A 75 3.68 23.60 -0.41
N ALA A 76 3.63 24.89 -0.78
CA ALA A 76 2.66 25.38 -1.76
C ALA A 76 2.87 24.73 -3.14
N ALA A 77 4.12 24.58 -3.59
CA ALA A 77 4.46 23.92 -4.85
C ALA A 77 4.04 22.44 -4.86
N ASP A 78 4.22 21.72 -3.76
CA ASP A 78 3.81 20.32 -3.63
C ASP A 78 2.28 20.19 -3.66
N ILE A 79 1.56 21.11 -3.00
CA ILE A 79 0.09 21.14 -3.03
C ILE A 79 -0.41 21.39 -4.45
N HIS A 80 0.20 22.33 -5.18
CA HIS A 80 -0.12 22.56 -6.58
C HIS A 80 0.18 21.34 -7.46
N SER A 81 1.31 20.65 -7.21
CA SER A 81 1.69 19.45 -7.94
C SER A 81 0.72 18.29 -7.69
N LEU A 82 0.32 18.07 -6.43
CA LEU A 82 -0.70 17.08 -6.09
C LEU A 82 -2.04 17.42 -6.74
N THR A 83 -2.45 18.69 -6.68
CA THR A 83 -3.69 19.15 -7.32
C THR A 83 -3.66 18.89 -8.83
N GLY A 84 -2.54 19.16 -9.48
CA GLY A 84 -2.35 18.87 -10.91
C GLY A 84 -2.41 17.37 -11.24
N LEU A 85 -1.85 16.50 -10.40
CA LEU A 85 -1.98 15.06 -10.58
C LEU A 85 -3.43 14.57 -10.42
N LEU A 86 -4.15 15.10 -9.44
CA LEU A 86 -5.57 14.77 -9.24
C LEU A 86 -6.42 15.30 -10.41
N ASP A 87 -6.16 16.51 -10.89
CA ASP A 87 -6.83 17.06 -12.07
C ASP A 87 -6.53 16.23 -13.33
N ARG A 88 -5.29 15.75 -13.50
CA ARG A 88 -4.94 14.80 -14.58
C ARG A 88 -5.72 13.49 -14.49
N LEU A 89 -5.91 12.96 -13.28
CA LEU A 89 -6.70 11.75 -13.05
C LEU A 89 -8.19 11.96 -13.38
N LYS A 90 -8.72 13.18 -13.27
CA LYS A 90 -10.09 13.51 -13.71
C LYS A 90 -10.23 13.47 -15.23
N GLU A 91 -9.26 14.05 -15.93
CA GLU A 91 -9.28 14.16 -17.39
C GLU A 91 -9.06 12.81 -18.08
N LEU A 92 -8.09 12.03 -17.60
CA LEU A 92 -7.64 10.79 -18.22
C LEU A 92 -7.55 9.67 -17.18
N ASP A 93 -8.02 8.48 -17.56
CA ASP A 93 -7.78 7.29 -16.76
C ASP A 93 -6.28 6.96 -16.77
N GLN A 94 -5.64 7.07 -15.61
CA GLN A 94 -4.23 6.73 -15.39
C GLN A 94 -4.09 5.52 -14.45
N SER A 95 -5.17 4.77 -14.20
CA SER A 95 -5.20 3.68 -13.23
C SER A 95 -4.15 2.59 -13.47
N GLU A 96 -3.87 2.29 -14.73
CA GLU A 96 -2.90 1.27 -15.14
C GLU A 96 -1.46 1.83 -15.29
N ASN A 97 -1.28 3.14 -15.17
CA ASN A 97 0.02 3.77 -15.38
C ASN A 97 0.87 3.73 -14.10
N ALA A 98 1.84 2.82 -14.07
CA ALA A 98 2.80 2.67 -12.97
C ALA A 98 3.59 3.96 -12.67
N HIS A 99 3.95 4.73 -13.70
CA HIS A 99 4.68 5.99 -13.51
C HIS A 99 3.82 7.03 -12.81
N PHE A 100 2.54 7.14 -13.19
CA PHE A 100 1.60 8.04 -12.54
C PHE A 100 1.40 7.66 -11.07
N ALA A 101 1.21 6.37 -10.78
CA ALA A 101 1.07 5.88 -9.41
C ALA A 101 2.32 6.16 -8.55
N GLN A 102 3.51 6.06 -9.14
CA GLN A 102 4.76 6.43 -8.48
C GLN A 102 4.84 7.94 -8.19
N GLU A 103 4.54 8.80 -9.17
CA GLU A 103 4.50 10.25 -8.98
C GLU A 103 3.53 10.66 -7.88
N LEU A 104 2.32 10.08 -7.90
CA LEU A 104 1.29 10.32 -6.89
C LEU A 104 1.75 9.89 -5.50
N SER A 105 2.38 8.72 -5.38
CA SER A 105 2.88 8.24 -4.10
C SER A 105 4.02 9.11 -3.55
N ASN A 106 4.97 9.50 -4.39
CA ASN A 106 6.08 10.35 -3.99
C ASN A 106 5.57 11.69 -3.42
N LEU A 107 4.70 12.37 -4.15
CA LEU A 107 4.12 13.64 -3.71
C LEU A 107 3.25 13.48 -2.46
N TRP A 108 2.49 12.39 -2.34
CA TRP A 108 1.71 12.12 -1.15
C TRP A 108 2.59 11.94 0.10
N HIS A 109 3.71 11.21 -0.01
CA HIS A 109 4.66 11.05 1.10
C HIS A 109 5.38 12.36 1.45
N GLU A 110 5.78 13.14 0.46
CA GLU A 110 6.45 14.44 0.68
C GLU A 110 5.52 15.42 1.39
N LEU A 111 4.26 15.52 0.95
CA LEU A 111 3.26 16.34 1.61
C LEU A 111 2.98 15.89 3.05
N LEU A 112 2.90 14.59 3.31
CA LEU A 112 2.76 14.07 4.68
C LEU A 112 3.92 14.52 5.56
N GLN A 113 5.15 14.49 5.06
CA GLN A 113 6.33 14.94 5.80
C GLN A 113 6.29 16.46 6.05
N HIS A 114 6.01 17.27 5.02
CA HIS A 114 5.93 18.72 5.14
C HIS A 114 4.83 19.17 6.11
N VAL A 115 3.65 18.56 6.03
CA VAL A 115 2.53 18.83 6.95
C VAL A 115 2.88 18.46 8.40
N GLN A 116 3.59 17.35 8.61
CA GLN A 116 4.05 16.96 9.95
C GLN A 116 5.08 17.95 10.52
N LEU A 117 6.02 18.42 9.70
CA LEU A 117 7.02 19.41 10.10
C LEU A 117 6.37 20.75 10.44
N ALA A 118 5.50 21.25 9.56
CA ALA A 118 4.77 22.50 9.76
C ALA A 118 3.93 22.47 11.04
N SER A 119 3.24 21.35 11.29
CA SER A 119 2.42 21.15 12.48
C SER A 119 3.24 21.11 13.78
N LYS A 120 4.46 20.56 13.76
CA LYS A 120 5.35 20.53 14.94
C LYS A 120 5.98 21.88 15.21
N ALA A 121 6.33 22.61 14.14
CA ALA A 121 6.97 23.91 14.23
C ALA A 121 6.01 25.04 14.66
N LYS A 122 4.69 24.79 14.68
CA LYS A 122 3.64 25.80 14.97
C LYS A 122 3.84 27.09 14.18
N MET A 123 4.34 26.97 12.95
CA MET A 123 4.62 28.11 12.10
C MET A 123 3.30 28.72 11.62
N LYS A 124 3.24 30.06 11.58
CA LYS A 124 2.19 30.75 10.85
C LYS A 124 2.53 30.63 9.36
N THR A 125 1.91 29.66 8.71
CA THR A 125 1.90 29.53 7.25
C THR A 125 0.70 30.27 6.70
N LYS A 126 0.82 30.81 5.49
CA LYS A 126 -0.30 31.25 4.65
C LYS A 126 -1.14 30.06 4.23
N VAL A 127 -0.51 28.90 4.05
CA VAL A 127 -1.20 27.65 3.73
C VAL A 127 -2.06 27.17 4.91
N GLU A 128 -3.33 26.86 4.64
CA GLU A 128 -4.24 26.24 5.61
C GLU A 128 -3.96 24.74 5.77
N ILE A 129 -2.96 24.41 6.60
CA ILE A 129 -2.51 23.03 6.87
C ILE A 129 -3.66 22.09 7.28
N SER A 130 -4.69 22.61 7.95
CA SER A 130 -5.84 21.80 8.38
C SER A 130 -6.60 21.19 7.21
N LYS A 131 -6.80 21.94 6.10
CA LYS A 131 -7.49 21.43 4.90
C LYS A 131 -6.64 20.37 4.20
N VAL A 132 -5.34 20.62 4.06
CA VAL A 132 -4.39 19.65 3.50
C VAL A 132 -4.40 18.35 4.29
N LYS A 133 -4.41 18.41 5.63
CA LYS A 133 -4.51 17.23 6.50
C LYS A 133 -5.77 16.42 6.27
N ILE A 134 -6.91 17.08 6.04
CA ILE A 134 -8.18 16.40 5.76
C ILE A 134 -8.04 15.61 4.46
N VAL A 135 -7.56 16.25 3.39
CA VAL A 135 -7.38 15.59 2.08
C VAL A 135 -6.40 14.41 2.17
N LEU A 136 -5.25 14.59 2.81
CA LEU A 136 -4.27 13.50 2.97
C LEU A 136 -4.84 12.33 3.79
N SER A 137 -5.61 12.63 4.84
CA SER A 137 -6.28 11.59 5.65
C SER A 137 -7.40 10.88 4.89
N ASP A 138 -8.10 11.58 4.00
CA ASP A 138 -9.15 10.98 3.17
C ASP A 138 -8.54 10.08 2.10
N ILE A 139 -7.48 10.53 1.43
CA ILE A 139 -6.69 9.71 0.49
C ILE A 139 -6.18 8.46 1.21
N ASP A 140 -5.63 8.59 2.42
CA ASP A 140 -5.10 7.47 3.19
C ASP A 140 -6.17 6.38 3.46
N ARG A 141 -7.43 6.79 3.67
CA ARG A 141 -8.53 5.91 4.11
C ARG A 141 -9.51 5.50 3.02
N TYR A 142 -9.35 6.03 1.82
CA TYR A 142 -10.23 5.72 0.68
C TYR A 142 -9.85 4.37 0.05
N PRO A 143 -10.81 3.54 -0.39
CA PRO A 143 -12.25 3.65 -0.20
C PRO A 143 -12.67 3.12 1.19
N PRO A 144 -13.76 3.62 1.80
CA PRO A 144 -14.11 3.33 3.20
C PRO A 144 -14.41 1.85 3.50
N ASN A 145 -14.82 1.05 2.51
CA ASN A 145 -15.32 -0.31 2.72
C ASN A 145 -14.34 -1.44 2.32
N GLU A 146 -13.08 -1.12 1.98
CA GLU A 146 -12.08 -2.14 1.60
C GLU A 146 -11.04 -2.40 2.71
N GLU A 147 -10.45 -3.60 2.79
CA GLU A 147 -9.45 -3.91 3.81
C GLU A 147 -8.17 -3.09 3.64
N ARG A 148 -7.71 -2.96 2.39
CA ARG A 148 -6.53 -2.19 2.00
C ARG A 148 -6.99 -0.93 1.30
N LYS A 149 -6.46 0.20 1.77
CA LYS A 149 -6.83 1.54 1.29
C LYS A 149 -5.80 2.05 0.30
N LEU A 150 -6.13 3.15 -0.37
CA LEU A 150 -5.25 3.88 -1.26
C LEU A 150 -3.95 4.27 -0.55
N GLY A 151 -4.00 4.74 0.71
CA GLY A 151 -2.80 5.02 1.49
C GLY A 151 -1.87 3.81 1.65
N PHE A 152 -2.44 2.62 1.87
CA PHE A 152 -1.66 1.37 1.92
C PHE A 152 -0.99 1.08 0.57
N TYR A 153 -1.71 1.22 -0.54
CA TYR A 153 -1.14 0.95 -1.86
C TYR A 153 -0.09 1.98 -2.28
N LEU A 154 -0.30 3.25 -1.96
CA LEU A 154 0.68 4.31 -2.16
C LEU A 154 1.94 4.03 -1.36
N ALA A 155 1.84 3.57 -0.10
CA ALA A 155 2.99 3.25 0.72
C ALA A 155 3.78 2.03 0.22
N GLU A 156 3.10 0.96 -0.17
CA GLU A 156 3.74 -0.34 -0.40
C GLU A 156 4.17 -0.61 -1.85
N PHE A 157 3.50 0.02 -2.83
CA PHE A 157 3.72 -0.29 -4.26
C PHE A 157 4.26 0.89 -5.06
N ALA A 158 4.77 1.92 -4.40
CA ALA A 158 5.39 3.07 -5.06
C ALA A 158 6.63 2.65 -5.86
N GLY A 159 6.64 2.97 -7.17
CA GLY A 159 7.79 2.71 -8.04
C GLY A 159 7.97 1.26 -8.47
N GLU A 160 7.02 0.40 -8.15
CA GLU A 160 6.96 -0.94 -8.72
C GLU A 160 6.62 -0.88 -10.21
N SER A 161 7.24 -1.77 -10.99
CA SER A 161 6.98 -1.88 -12.43
C SER A 161 5.59 -2.42 -12.77
N TRP A 162 4.90 -2.97 -11.77
CA TRP A 162 3.57 -3.54 -11.87
C TRP A 162 2.71 -3.04 -10.70
N LEU A 163 1.43 -2.80 -10.96
CA LEU A 163 0.48 -2.36 -9.95
C LEU A 163 -0.47 -3.49 -9.58
N PRO A 164 -0.78 -3.71 -8.29
CA PRO A 164 -1.83 -4.64 -7.90
C PRO A 164 -3.18 -4.22 -8.47
N MET A 165 -3.97 -5.20 -8.93
CA MET A 165 -5.30 -4.96 -9.49
C MET A 165 -6.20 -4.09 -8.58
N PRO A 166 -6.28 -4.32 -7.25
CA PRO A 166 -7.10 -3.46 -6.39
C PRO A 166 -6.65 -1.99 -6.37
N PHE A 167 -5.35 -1.73 -6.49
CA PHE A 167 -4.84 -0.36 -6.56
C PHE A 167 -5.31 0.34 -7.83
N MET A 168 -5.18 -0.34 -8.98
CA MET A 168 -5.70 0.16 -10.25
C MET A 168 -7.21 0.39 -10.20
N GLU A 169 -7.97 -0.53 -9.59
CA GLU A 169 -9.41 -0.38 -9.43
C GLU A 169 -9.81 0.84 -8.59
N ILE A 170 -9.07 1.14 -7.52
CA ILE A 170 -9.33 2.32 -6.70
C ILE A 170 -9.15 3.60 -7.53
N LEU A 171 -8.04 3.70 -8.28
CA LEU A 171 -7.77 4.86 -9.14
C LEU A 171 -8.82 5.00 -10.26
N ARG A 172 -9.21 3.87 -10.87
CA ARG A 172 -10.24 3.83 -11.91
C ARG A 172 -11.61 4.25 -11.35
N LYS A 173 -11.99 3.75 -10.17
CA LYS A 173 -13.24 4.15 -9.49
C LYS A 173 -13.27 5.64 -9.21
N LEU A 174 -12.16 6.26 -8.81
CA LEU A 174 -12.06 7.71 -8.62
C LEU A 174 -12.29 8.48 -9.92
N HIS A 175 -11.66 8.03 -11.01
CA HIS A 175 -11.85 8.61 -12.35
C HIS A 175 -13.31 8.47 -12.82
N ASP A 176 -13.88 7.28 -12.70
CA ASP A 176 -15.26 6.98 -13.11
C ASP A 176 -16.28 7.76 -12.27
N ASP A 177 -16.06 7.89 -10.95
CA ASP A 177 -16.87 8.73 -10.06
C ASP A 177 -16.87 10.19 -10.54
N TYR A 178 -15.70 10.73 -10.93
CA TYR A 178 -15.62 12.07 -11.50
C TYR A 178 -16.37 12.18 -12.84
N LYS A 179 -16.25 11.20 -13.73
CA LYS A 179 -16.97 11.22 -15.01
C LYS A 179 -18.49 11.27 -14.84
N VAL A 180 -19.01 10.57 -13.84
CA VAL A 180 -20.46 10.50 -13.57
C VAL A 180 -20.94 11.71 -12.76
N ASN A 181 -20.27 12.00 -11.65
CA ASN A 181 -20.74 12.94 -10.63
C ASN A 181 -20.10 14.34 -10.75
N LYS A 182 -19.03 14.49 -11.53
CA LYS A 182 -18.29 15.75 -11.77
C LYS A 182 -18.04 16.52 -10.47
N ASN A 183 -18.75 17.63 -10.27
CA ASN A 183 -18.57 18.56 -9.16
C ASN A 183 -18.90 17.96 -7.79
N SER A 184 -19.63 16.84 -7.72
CA SER A 184 -19.93 16.17 -6.44
C SER A 184 -19.03 14.96 -6.16
N SER A 185 -18.10 14.66 -7.06
CA SER A 185 -17.18 13.52 -6.93
C SER A 185 -16.16 13.74 -5.83
N ILE A 186 -15.52 12.66 -5.39
CA ILE A 186 -14.49 12.71 -4.34
C ILE A 186 -13.25 13.44 -4.84
N LEU A 187 -12.87 13.22 -6.11
CA LEU A 187 -11.73 13.91 -6.72
C LEU A 187 -11.94 15.43 -6.75
N GLU A 188 -13.14 15.92 -7.07
CA GLU A 188 -13.41 17.36 -7.06
C GLU A 188 -13.28 17.94 -5.64
N LYS A 189 -13.89 17.28 -4.65
CA LYS A 189 -13.81 17.72 -3.25
C LYS A 189 -12.36 17.81 -2.77
N TRP A 190 -11.52 16.85 -3.12
CA TRP A 190 -10.10 16.89 -2.77
C TRP A 190 -9.38 18.05 -3.43
N THR A 191 -9.57 18.26 -4.73
CA THR A 191 -8.90 19.37 -5.43
C THR A 191 -9.38 20.75 -4.97
N ASP A 192 -10.66 20.90 -4.67
CA ASP A 192 -11.21 22.18 -4.19
C ASP A 192 -10.62 22.51 -2.82
N LEU A 193 -10.59 21.54 -1.90
CA LEU A 193 -9.97 21.73 -0.59
C LEU A 193 -8.47 22.06 -0.67
N LEU A 194 -7.75 21.47 -1.64
CA LEU A 194 -6.33 21.78 -1.86
C LEU A 194 -6.15 23.20 -2.44
N LYS A 195 -6.95 23.60 -3.43
CA LYS A 195 -6.91 24.96 -4.00
C LYS A 195 -7.22 26.02 -2.95
N GLU A 196 -8.30 25.83 -2.19
CA GLU A 196 -8.66 26.70 -1.08
C GLU A 196 -7.60 26.77 0.02
N SER A 197 -6.76 25.74 0.17
CA SER A 197 -5.71 25.72 1.20
C SER A 197 -4.54 26.64 0.89
N VAL A 198 -4.37 27.07 -0.38
CA VAL A 198 -3.28 27.94 -0.84
C VAL A 198 -3.76 29.37 -1.12
N GLU A 199 -5.04 29.54 -1.49
CA GLU A 199 -5.62 30.85 -1.86
C GLU A 199 -6.18 31.67 -0.67
N GLY A 200 -6.19 31.10 0.54
CA GLY A 200 -6.65 31.77 1.78
C GLY A 200 -5.63 32.75 2.37
#